data_AF-B4RAJ9-F1
#
_entry.id   AF-B4RAJ9-F1
#
_cell.length_a   1.000
_cell.length_b   1.000
_cell.length_c   1.000
_cell.angle_alpha   90.00
_cell.angle_beta   90.00
_cell.angle_gamma   90.00
#
_symmetry.space_group_name_H-M   'P 1'
#
loop_
_entity.id
_entity.type
_entity.pdbx_description
1 polymer ?
#
loop_
_entity_poly.entity_id
_entity_poly.type
_entity_poly.pdbx_seq_one_letter_code
_entity_poly.pdbx_strand_id
1 'polypeptide(L)'
;MAQVSIEVNGRPYAVGCEDGQEHHLQELGRMFDQQVRHVSADMGQLGDTRLFLMGALLLADELADARNRLAALQVEVGKLQADRSRLETRAVAALETAARRIEKLASDEAA
;
A
#
# COMPACT_ATOMS: atom_id res chain seq x y z
N MET A 1 -18.10 -19.91 18.82
CA MET A 1 -18.00 -18.53 18.31
C MET A 1 -17.24 -17.74 19.35
N ALA A 2 -15.99 -17.40 19.05
CA ALA A 2 -15.19 -16.55 19.90
C ALA A 2 -15.73 -15.10 19.84
N GLN A 3 -15.56 -14.36 20.93
CA GLN A 3 -15.85 -12.94 20.99
C GLN A 3 -14.62 -12.23 21.52
N VAL A 4 -14.33 -11.07 20.95
CA VAL A 4 -13.30 -10.16 21.42
C VAL A 4 -13.96 -8.90 21.95
N SER A 5 -13.47 -8.43 23.10
CA SER A 5 -13.84 -7.11 23.61
C SER A 5 -12.90 -6.07 23.02
N ILE A 6 -13.49 -5.07 22.35
CA ILE A 6 -12.80 -3.91 21.80
C ILE A 6 -13.22 -2.69 22.60
N GLU A 7 -12.28 -1.87 23.02
CA GLU A 7 -12.57 -0.60 23.69
C GLU A 7 -12.53 0.55 22.68
N VAL A 8 -13.59 1.36 22.63
CA VAL A 8 -13.68 2.56 21.79
C VAL A 8 -14.23 3.69 22.62
N ASN A 9 -13.51 4.81 22.69
CA ASN A 9 -13.85 5.99 23.49
C ASN A 9 -14.13 5.65 24.97
N GLY A 10 -13.34 4.73 25.54
CA GLY A 10 -13.49 4.28 26.94
C GLY A 10 -14.68 3.34 27.18
N ARG A 11 -15.36 2.85 26.13
CA ARG A 11 -16.50 1.93 26.22
C ARG A 11 -16.15 0.57 25.60
N PRO A 12 -16.44 -0.55 26.27
CA PRO A 12 -16.22 -1.88 25.71
C PRO A 12 -17.35 -2.30 24.77
N TYR A 13 -16.99 -2.91 23.64
CA TYR A 13 -17.88 -3.47 22.64
C TYR A 13 -17.48 -4.93 22.36
N ALA A 14 -18.44 -5.85 22.44
CA ALA A 14 -18.21 -7.25 22.10
C ALA A 14 -18.40 -7.46 20.59
N VAL A 15 -17.37 -7.96 19.91
CA VAL A 15 -17.38 -8.25 18.49
C VAL A 15 -17.15 -9.73 18.28
N GLY A 16 -18.02 -10.37 17.49
CA GLY A 16 -17.86 -11.76 17.11
C GLY A 16 -16.68 -11.92 16.15
N CYS A 17 -15.88 -12.96 16.36
CA CYS A 17 -14.72 -13.25 15.53
C CYS A 17 -14.61 -14.74 15.20
N GLU A 18 -13.93 -15.02 14.11
CA GLU A 18 -13.46 -16.37 13.78
C GLU A 18 -12.18 -16.67 14.55
N ASP A 19 -11.93 -17.95 14.82
CA ASP A 19 -10.75 -18.41 15.54
C ASP A 19 -9.48 -17.96 14.79
N GLY A 20 -8.58 -17.25 15.48
CA GLY A 20 -7.33 -16.72 14.93
C GLY A 20 -7.40 -15.28 14.40
N GLN A 21 -8.58 -14.65 14.36
CA GLN A 21 -8.71 -13.24 13.97
C GLN A 21 -8.70 -12.27 15.17
N GLU A 22 -8.58 -12.77 16.39
CA GLU A 22 -8.77 -11.99 17.61
C GLU A 22 -7.78 -10.83 17.69
N HIS A 23 -6.51 -11.08 17.40
CA HIS A 23 -5.46 -10.07 17.43
C HIS A 23 -5.70 -8.97 16.39
N HIS A 24 -6.06 -9.37 15.17
CA HIS A 24 -6.32 -8.41 14.09
C HIS A 24 -7.50 -7.50 14.42
N LEU A 25 -8.58 -8.04 14.98
CA LEU A 25 -9.72 -7.26 15.44
C LEU A 25 -9.37 -6.30 16.58
N GLN A 26 -8.50 -6.71 17.51
CA GLN A 26 -8.00 -5.80 18.54
C GLN A 26 -7.20 -4.64 17.95
N GLU A 27 -6.36 -4.88 16.95
CA GLU A 27 -5.60 -3.84 16.26
C GLU A 27 -6.52 -2.86 15.52
N LEU A 28 -7.50 -3.37 14.75
CA LEU A 28 -8.50 -2.55 14.08
C LEU A 28 -9.30 -1.71 15.08
N GLY A 29 -9.66 -2.31 16.22
CA GLY A 29 -10.32 -1.63 17.32
C GLY A 29 -9.51 -0.47 17.89
N ARG A 30 -8.21 -0.67 18.15
CA ARG A 30 -7.30 0.39 18.62
C ARG A 30 -7.16 1.51 17.60
N MET A 31 -7.06 1.17 16.32
CA MET A 31 -6.98 2.16 15.24
C MET A 31 -8.26 3.01 15.20
N PHE A 32 -9.43 2.37 15.31
CA PHE A 32 -10.70 3.09 15.36
C PHE A 32 -10.84 3.96 16.61
N ASP A 33 -10.46 3.46 17.79
CA ASP A 33 -10.44 4.23 19.04
C ASP A 33 -9.55 5.48 18.95
N GLN A 34 -8.35 5.35 18.36
CA GLN A 34 -7.47 6.50 18.11
C GLN A 34 -8.15 7.56 17.24
N GLN A 35 -8.79 7.14 16.15
CA GLN A 35 -9.50 8.08 15.28
C GLN A 35 -10.66 8.77 16.00
N VAL A 36 -11.46 7.99 16.74
CA VAL A 36 -12.60 8.50 17.50
C VAL A 36 -12.16 9.51 18.55
N ARG A 37 -11.04 9.27 19.25
CA ARG A 37 -10.47 10.22 20.21
C ARG A 37 -9.98 11.50 19.54
N HIS A 38 -9.37 11.39 18.36
CA HIS A 38 -8.93 12.55 17.57
C HIS A 38 -10.13 13.43 17.18
N VAL A 39 -11.18 12.84 16.62
CA VAL A 39 -12.41 13.57 16.26
C VAL A 39 -13.07 14.20 17.49
N SER A 40 -13.07 13.49 18.62
CA SER A 40 -13.65 14.01 19.87
C SER A 40 -12.88 15.21 20.41
N ALA A 41 -11.56 15.25 20.23
CA ALA A 41 -10.73 16.37 20.65
C ALA A 41 -11.01 17.63 19.82
N ASP A 42 -11.22 17.45 18.51
CA ASP A 42 -11.42 18.57 17.58
C ASP A 42 -12.85 19.13 17.58
N MET A 43 -13.85 18.26 17.72
CA MET A 43 -15.26 18.62 17.53
C MET A 43 -16.05 18.77 18.85
N GLY A 44 -15.41 18.52 20.00
CA GLY A 44 -16.03 18.61 21.32
C GLY A 44 -16.98 17.44 21.62
N GLN A 45 -17.90 17.63 22.58
CA GLN A 45 -18.82 16.59 23.02
C GLN A 45 -19.94 16.33 22.00
N LEU A 46 -19.65 15.44 21.05
CA LEU A 46 -20.63 14.80 20.19
C LEU A 46 -21.19 13.54 20.88
N GLY A 47 -22.43 13.16 20.57
CA GLY A 47 -22.94 11.83 20.95
C GLY A 47 -22.20 10.71 20.20
N ASP A 48 -22.01 9.56 20.84
CA ASP A 48 -21.21 8.42 20.34
C ASP A 48 -21.54 8.05 18.88
N THR A 49 -22.83 8.04 18.50
CA THR A 49 -23.25 7.73 17.12
C THR A 49 -22.66 8.69 16.09
N ARG A 50 -22.70 10.00 16.36
CA ARG A 50 -22.18 11.02 15.43
C ARG A 50 -20.66 11.00 15.41
N LEU A 51 -20.05 10.78 16.57
CA LEU A 51 -18.61 10.68 16.73
C LEU A 51 -18.06 9.48 15.94
N PHE A 52 -18.67 8.30 16.08
CA PHE A 52 -18.27 7.08 15.38
C PHE A 52 -18.50 7.19 13.86
N LEU A 53 -19.62 7.78 13.43
CA LEU A 53 -19.87 8.03 12.01
C LEU A 53 -18.76 8.89 11.40
N MET A 54 -18.37 9.96 12.08
CA MET A 54 -17.33 10.85 11.58
C MET A 54 -15.94 10.19 11.59
N GLY A 55 -15.60 9.47 12.67
CA GLY A 55 -14.37 8.67 12.71
C GLY A 55 -14.31 7.62 11.60
N ALA A 56 -15.41 6.94 11.31
CA ALA A 56 -15.49 5.97 10.23
C ALA A 56 -15.36 6.61 8.85
N LEU A 57 -15.99 7.76 8.61
CA LEU A 57 -15.88 8.49 7.35
C LEU A 57 -14.46 8.99 7.09
N LEU A 58 -13.75 9.48 8.12
CA LEU A 58 -12.35 9.90 7.98
C LEU A 58 -11.43 8.73 7.68
N LEU A 59 -11.57 7.59 8.36
CA LEU A 59 -10.80 6.39 8.03
C LEU A 59 -11.10 5.87 6.61
N ALA A 60 -12.36 5.99 6.16
CA ALA A 60 -12.73 5.62 4.81
C ALA A 60 -12.09 6.54 3.76
N ASP A 61 -11.99 7.85 4.05
CA ASP A 61 -11.30 8.83 3.22
C ASP A 61 -9.79 8.53 3.14
N GLU A 62 -9.13 8.29 4.28
CA GLU A 62 -7.72 7.91 4.33
C GLU A 62 -7.44 6.61 3.55
N LEU A 63 -8.33 5.62 3.66
CA LEU A 63 -8.22 4.36 2.90
C LEU A 63 -8.39 4.59 1.40
N ALA A 64 -9.32 5.45 0.99
CA ALA A 64 -9.51 5.81 -0.41
C ALA A 64 -8.26 6.50 -0.98
N ASP A 65 -7.70 7.44 -0.24
CA ASP A 65 -6.45 8.12 -0.59
C ASP A 65 -5.26 7.16 -0.69
N ALA A 66 -5.09 6.26 0.28
CA ALA A 66 -4.04 5.25 0.28
C ALA A 66 -4.17 4.33 -0.96
N ARG A 67 -5.38 3.90 -1.31
CA ARG A 67 -5.65 3.09 -2.50
C ARG A 67 -5.32 3.84 -3.79
N ASN A 68 -5.66 5.12 -3.88
CA ASN A 68 -5.35 5.95 -5.04
C ASN A 68 -3.83 6.13 -5.21
N ARG A 69 -3.11 6.39 -4.12
CA ARG A 69 -1.63 6.48 -4.13
C ARG A 69 -0.98 5.16 -4.53
N LEU A 70 -1.49 4.04 -4.01
CA LEU A 70 -1.01 2.71 -4.36
C LEU A 70 -1.22 2.40 -5.85
N ALA A 71 -2.38 2.75 -6.41
CA ALA A 71 -2.63 2.60 -7.84
C ALA A 71 -1.67 3.46 -8.69
N ALA A 72 -1.41 4.70 -8.29
CA ALA A 72 -0.44 5.57 -8.98
C ALA A 72 0.97 4.99 -8.95
N LEU A 73 1.42 4.51 -7.79
CA LEU A 73 2.73 3.85 -7.62
C LEU A 73 2.84 2.59 -8.47
N GLN A 74 1.79 1.77 -8.55
CA GLN A 74 1.77 0.59 -9.42
C GLN A 74 1.98 0.95 -10.91
N VAL A 75 1.36 2.04 -11.36
CA VAL A 75 1.56 2.55 -12.74
C VAL A 75 3.00 3.00 -12.95
N GLU A 76 3.59 3.72 -12.00
CA GLU A 76 4.98 4.18 -12.09
C GLU A 76 5.97 3.02 -12.10
N VAL A 77 5.80 2.03 -11.23
CA VAL A 77 6.60 0.80 -11.22
C VAL A 77 6.49 0.08 -12.57
N GLY A 78 5.29 -0.02 -13.15
CA GLY A 78 5.10 -0.62 -14.47
C GLY A 78 5.85 0.14 -15.58
N LYS A 79 5.86 1.47 -15.54
CA LYS A 79 6.63 2.30 -16.49
C LYS A 79 8.14 2.07 -16.34
N LEU A 80 8.65 2.10 -15.10
CA LEU A 80 10.08 1.88 -14.83
C LEU A 80 10.53 0.49 -15.28
N GLN A 81 9.71 -0.54 -15.08
CA GLN A 81 9.99 -1.90 -15.56
C GLN A 81 10.02 -1.97 -17.09
N ALA A 82 9.09 -1.30 -17.78
CA ALA A 82 9.06 -1.24 -19.24
C ALA A 82 10.29 -0.50 -19.80
N ASP A 83 10.66 0.64 -19.19
CA ASP A 83 11.83 1.42 -19.59
C ASP A 83 13.13 0.63 -19.36
N ARG A 84 13.24 -0.05 -18.22
CA ARG A 84 14.35 -0.95 -17.92
C ARG A 84 14.49 -2.05 -18.98
N SER A 85 13.39 -2.72 -19.34
CA SER A 85 13.40 -3.76 -20.38
C SER A 85 13.85 -3.21 -21.75
N ARG A 86 13.40 -2.00 -22.11
CA ARG A 86 13.83 -1.32 -23.35
C ARG A 86 15.32 -0.98 -23.33
N LEU A 87 15.83 -0.49 -22.20
CA LEU A 87 17.25 -0.18 -22.02
C LEU A 87 18.11 -1.45 -22.09
N GLU A 88 17.71 -2.52 -21.41
CA GLU A 88 18.39 -3.82 -21.47
C GLU A 88 18.44 -4.35 -22.91
N THR A 89 17.32 -4.31 -23.64
CA THR A 89 17.26 -4.73 -25.05
C THR A 89 18.22 -3.92 -25.93
N ARG A 90 18.26 -2.60 -25.75
CA ARG A 90 19.18 -1.72 -26.49
C ARG A 90 20.64 -1.99 -26.16
N ALA A 91 20.95 -2.24 -24.89
CA ALA A 91 22.30 -2.57 -24.44
C ALA A 91 22.79 -3.88 -25.08
N VAL A 92 21.95 -4.92 -25.08
CA VAL A 92 22.25 -6.21 -25.75
C VAL A 92 22.52 -5.99 -27.24
N ALA A 93 21.64 -5.27 -27.95
CA ALA A 93 21.82 -5.01 -29.38
C ALA A 93 23.12 -4.23 -29.69
N ALA A 94 23.47 -3.27 -28.83
CA ALA A 94 24.72 -2.51 -28.96
C ALA A 94 25.95 -3.41 -28.73
N LEU A 95 25.91 -4.28 -27.72
CA LEU A 95 26.97 -5.25 -27.44
C LEU A 95 27.16 -6.23 -28.60
N GLU A 96 26.08 -6.79 -29.16
CA GLU A 96 26.16 -7.67 -30.33
C GLU A 96 26.76 -6.95 -31.56
N THR A 97 26.38 -5.68 -31.76
CA THR A 97 26.92 -4.89 -32.87
C THR A 97 28.41 -4.60 -32.68
N ALA A 98 28.84 -4.30 -31.45
CA ALA A 98 30.24 -4.11 -31.13
C ALA A 98 31.04 -5.42 -31.33
N ALA A 99 30.54 -6.55 -30.83
CA ALA A 99 31.16 -7.87 -31.01
C ALA A 99 31.34 -8.22 -32.50
N ARG A 100 30.30 -8.07 -33.33
CA ARG A 100 30.38 -8.29 -34.78
C ARG A 100 31.44 -7.42 -35.47
N ARG A 101 31.62 -6.17 -35.03
CA ARG A 101 32.65 -5.27 -35.57
C ARG A 101 34.06 -5.73 -35.17
N ILE A 102 34.24 -6.19 -33.94
CA ILE A 102 35.52 -6.71 -33.46
C ILE A 102 35.90 -7.97 -34.23
N GLU A 103 34.96 -8.91 -34.41
CA GLU A 103 35.17 -10.13 -35.18
C GLU A 103 35.58 -9.83 -36.63
N LYS A 104 34.91 -8.87 -37.27
CA LYS A 104 35.25 -8.44 -38.64
C LYS A 104 36.67 -7.86 -38.73
N LEU A 105 37.05 -7.00 -37.79
CA LEU A 105 38.41 -6.43 -37.78
C LEU A 105 39.47 -7.51 -37.56
N ALA A 106 39.20 -8.47 -36.66
CA ALA A 106 40.11 -9.58 -36.40
C ALA A 106 40.26 -10.53 -37.60
N SER A 107 39.21 -10.72 -38.41
CA SER A 107 39.30 -11.51 -39.64
C SER A 107 40.05 -10.79 -40.77
N ASP A 108 39.94 -9.46 -40.84
CA ASP A 108 40.60 -8.65 -41.87
C ASP A 108 42.12 -8.52 -41.62
N GLU A 109 42.60 -8.58 -40.37
CA GLU A 109 44.04 -8.59 -40.03
C GLU A 109 44.74 -9.95 -40.25
N ALA A 110 43.98 -11.04 -40.39
CA ALA A 110 44.51 -12.40 -40.54
C ALA A 110 44.70 -12.85 -42.01
N ALA A 111 44.34 -12.01 -42.98
CA ALA A 111 44.43 -12.24 -44.43
C ALA A 111 45.54 -11.39 -45.07
#